data_AF-A0A100HKT4-F1
#
_entry.id   AF-A0A100HKT4-F1
#
_cell.length_a   1.000
_cell.length_b   1.000
_cell.length_c   1.000
_cell.angle_alpha   90.00
_cell.angle_beta   90.00
_cell.angle_gamma   90.00
#
_symmetry.space_group_name_H-M   'P 1'
#
loop_
_entity.id
_entity.type
_entity.pdbx_description
1 polymer ?
#
loop_
_entity_poly.entity_id
_entity_poly.type
_entity_poly.pdbx_seq_one_letter_code
_entity_poly.pdbx_strand_id
1 'polypeptide(L)'
;MARHPNTPAAVLGILAPEFPQVVLANPALPLLRLADPHLLRAWPDGAFHALLRLPDVPAWVRAHLIRHGRTELLIPLAQHPALQEPEVLSLARHAAWLVRARIAARPHLPPDLLAALAADPDYGVRLAVASRPSLPAGVAALLREDTSRFVRQVAEQTHPARY
;
A
#
# COMPACT_ATOMS: atom_id res chain seq x y z
N MET A 1 18.02 24.53 -5.52
CA MET A 1 17.02 25.29 -4.73
C MET A 1 16.39 24.48 -3.61
N ALA A 2 15.83 23.28 -3.84
CA ALA A 2 15.18 22.47 -2.78
C ALA A 2 16.05 22.05 -1.57
N ARG A 3 17.38 22.08 -1.66
CA ARG A 3 18.30 21.82 -0.53
C ARG A 3 18.61 23.04 0.33
N HIS A 4 18.17 24.22 -0.08
CA HIS A 4 18.47 25.45 0.64
C HIS A 4 17.65 25.50 1.95
N PRO A 5 18.27 25.81 3.11
CA PRO A 5 17.59 25.74 4.41
C PRO A 5 16.40 26.70 4.54
N ASN A 6 16.35 27.76 3.73
CA ASN A 6 15.24 28.73 3.72
C ASN A 6 14.16 28.44 2.66
N THR A 7 14.16 27.26 2.01
CA THR A 7 13.09 26.93 1.06
C THR A 7 11.75 26.78 1.81
N PRO A 8 10.71 27.57 1.47
CA PRO A 8 9.42 27.47 2.14
C PRO A 8 8.80 26.07 2.01
N ALA A 9 8.07 25.66 3.04
CA ALA A 9 7.54 24.30 3.14
C ALA A 9 6.55 23.95 2.01
N ALA A 10 5.79 24.93 1.52
CA ALA A 10 4.89 24.78 0.35
C ALA A 10 5.68 24.57 -0.96
N VAL A 11 6.83 25.21 -1.11
CA VAL A 11 7.70 25.07 -2.30
C VAL A 11 8.31 23.67 -2.35
N LEU A 12 8.60 23.06 -1.19
CA LEU A 12 9.06 21.66 -1.14
C LEU A 12 8.03 20.69 -1.72
N GLY A 13 6.74 20.89 -1.43
CA GLY A 13 5.66 20.08 -2.02
C GLY A 13 5.57 20.24 -3.54
N ILE A 14 5.77 21.45 -4.05
CA ILE A 14 5.77 21.74 -5.50
C ILE A 14 6.98 21.12 -6.21
N LEU A 15 8.13 21.04 -5.55
CA LEU A 15 9.37 20.49 -6.13
C LEU A 15 9.46 18.97 -6.01
N ALA A 16 8.71 18.34 -5.11
CA ALA A 16 8.74 16.89 -4.89
C ALA A 16 8.41 16.03 -6.13
N PRO A 17 7.48 16.41 -7.03
CA PRO A 17 7.24 15.69 -8.29
C PRO A 17 8.50 15.49 -9.14
N GLU A 18 9.36 16.50 -9.20
CA GLU A 18 10.58 16.52 -10.03
C GLU A 18 11.82 16.04 -9.25
N PHE A 19 11.93 16.42 -7.97
CA PHE A 19 13.12 16.19 -7.15
C PHE A 19 12.79 15.57 -5.78
N PRO A 20 12.14 14.40 -5.72
CA PRO A 20 11.65 13.83 -4.46
C PRO A 20 12.79 13.54 -3.47
N GLN A 21 13.93 13.03 -3.95
CA GLN A 21 15.11 12.78 -3.10
C GLN A 21 15.74 14.06 -2.54
N VAL A 22 15.76 15.12 -3.33
CA VAL A 22 16.33 16.41 -2.93
C VAL A 22 15.47 17.07 -1.85
N VAL A 23 14.14 16.95 -1.98
CA VAL A 23 13.18 17.43 -0.99
C VAL A 23 13.33 16.66 0.33
N LEU A 24 13.41 15.32 0.28
CA LEU A 24 13.62 14.51 1.49
C LEU A 24 14.96 14.78 2.18
N ALA A 25 16.00 15.13 1.40
CA ALA A 25 17.31 15.50 1.90
C ALA A 25 17.40 16.97 2.36
N ASN A 26 16.30 17.73 2.38
CA ASN A 26 16.34 19.11 2.86
C ASN A 26 16.59 19.13 4.39
N PRO A 27 17.68 19.77 4.86
CA PRO A 27 18.04 19.76 6.28
C PRO A 27 17.05 20.50 7.19
N ALA A 28 16.24 21.42 6.65
CA ALA A 28 15.20 22.11 7.39
C ALA A 28 13.90 21.29 7.51
N LEU A 29 13.72 20.23 6.72
CA LEU A 29 12.48 19.44 6.69
C LEU A 29 12.07 18.87 8.07
N PRO A 30 13.00 18.35 8.92
CA PRO A 30 12.64 17.93 10.27
C PRO A 30 12.07 19.07 11.12
N LEU A 31 12.68 20.26 11.08
CA LEU A 31 12.22 21.43 11.84
C LEU A 31 10.87 21.95 11.32
N LEU A 32 10.70 22.01 9.99
CA LEU A 32 9.44 22.43 9.38
C LEU A 32 8.27 21.52 9.78
N ARG A 33 8.52 20.21 9.90
CA ARG A 33 7.50 19.24 10.36
C ARG A 33 7.18 19.34 11.84
N LEU A 34 8.14 19.76 12.66
CA LEU A 34 7.90 20.04 14.08
C LEU A 34 7.09 21.33 14.25
N ALA A 35 7.38 22.35 13.43
CA ALA A 35 6.67 23.62 13.43
C ALA A 35 5.23 23.48 12.90
N ASP A 36 5.01 22.65 11.88
CA ASP A 36 3.70 22.37 11.31
C ASP A 36 3.46 20.85 11.14
N PRO A 37 2.77 20.20 12.09
CA PRO A 37 2.39 18.79 11.98
C PRO A 37 1.46 18.46 10.81
N HIS A 38 0.84 19.47 10.19
CA HIS A 38 -0.06 19.34 9.06
C HIS A 38 0.58 19.71 7.72
N LEU A 39 1.90 19.95 7.69
CA LEU A 39 2.67 20.33 6.50
C LEU A 39 2.27 19.54 5.24
N LEU A 40 2.14 18.23 5.37
CA LEU A 40 1.83 17.34 4.24
C LEU A 40 0.43 17.53 3.66
N ARG A 41 -0.54 18.07 4.42
CA ARG A 41 -1.89 18.32 3.90
C ARG A 41 -1.91 19.33 2.76
N ALA A 42 -0.90 20.21 2.70
CA ALA A 42 -0.76 21.20 1.64
C ALA A 42 0.02 20.67 0.42
N TRP A 43 0.57 19.46 0.47
CA TRP A 43 1.35 18.92 -0.63
C TRP A 43 0.43 18.33 -1.71
N PRO A 44 0.74 18.52 -3.01
CA PRO A 44 -0.06 17.98 -4.09
C PRO A 44 0.09 16.46 -4.21
N ASP A 45 -0.91 15.77 -4.76
CA ASP A 45 -0.87 14.31 -4.98
C ASP A 45 0.36 13.88 -5.81
N GLY A 46 0.77 14.72 -6.78
CA GLY A 46 1.98 14.50 -7.57
C GLY A 46 3.26 14.39 -6.73
N ALA A 47 3.34 15.08 -5.60
CA ALA A 47 4.44 14.95 -4.65
C ALA A 47 4.45 13.54 -4.05
N PHE A 48 3.30 13.06 -3.57
CA PHE A 48 3.18 11.73 -2.98
C PHE A 48 3.44 10.62 -4.01
N HIS A 49 2.94 10.75 -5.24
CA HIS A 49 3.27 9.82 -6.32
C HIS A 49 4.78 9.76 -6.61
N ALA A 50 5.49 10.88 -6.56
CA ALA A 50 6.94 10.90 -6.71
C ALA A 50 7.66 10.27 -5.53
N LEU A 51 7.22 10.55 -4.30
CA LEU A 51 7.78 9.93 -3.10
C LEU A 51 7.57 8.41 -3.10
N LEU A 52 6.37 7.92 -3.45
CA LEU A 52 6.04 6.49 -3.51
C LEU A 52 6.81 5.69 -4.57
N ARG A 53 7.53 6.37 -5.47
CA ARG A 53 8.46 5.72 -6.41
C ARG A 53 9.86 5.53 -5.83
N LEU A 54 10.17 6.19 -4.70
CA LEU A 54 11.43 5.99 -4.01
C LEU A 54 11.44 4.65 -3.28
N PRO A 55 12.59 3.94 -3.23
CA PRO A 55 12.66 2.65 -2.54
C PRO A 55 12.37 2.77 -1.02
N ASP A 56 12.73 3.91 -0.43
CA ASP A 56 12.42 4.24 0.95
C ASP A 56 11.53 5.48 1.01
N VAL A 57 10.26 5.25 1.38
CA VAL A 57 9.30 6.31 1.70
C VAL A 57 9.32 6.49 3.20
N PRO A 58 9.66 7.67 3.73
CA PRO A 58 9.77 7.85 5.16
C PRO A 58 8.50 7.49 5.93
N ALA A 59 8.65 6.89 7.11
CA ALA A 59 7.53 6.39 7.92
C ALA A 59 6.44 7.44 8.20
N TRP A 60 6.83 8.71 8.35
CA TRP A 60 5.89 9.81 8.57
C TRP A 60 5.05 10.16 7.33
N VAL A 61 5.57 9.96 6.12
CA VAL A 61 4.81 10.08 4.88
C VAL A 61 3.83 8.93 4.78
N ARG A 62 4.27 7.70 5.05
CA ARG A 62 3.40 6.51 5.03
C ARG A 62 2.26 6.64 6.05
N ALA A 63 2.57 7.04 7.27
CA ALA A 63 1.58 7.28 8.32
C ALA A 63 0.57 8.37 7.94
N HIS A 64 1.02 9.45 7.28
CA HIS A 64 0.12 10.48 6.75
C HIS A 64 -0.82 9.90 5.69
N LEU A 65 -0.29 9.17 4.71
CA LEU A 65 -1.08 8.56 3.64
C LEU A 65 -2.08 7.53 4.20
N ILE A 66 -1.69 6.66 5.12
CA ILE A 66 -2.60 5.66 5.72
C ILE A 66 -3.75 6.33 6.48
N ARG A 67 -3.50 7.48 7.12
CA ARG A 67 -4.49 8.17 7.94
C ARG A 67 -5.38 9.13 7.15
N HIS A 68 -4.83 9.78 6.13
CA HIS A 68 -5.47 10.91 5.45
C HIS A 68 -5.41 10.83 3.93
N GLY A 69 -4.62 9.90 3.39
CA GLY A 69 -4.47 9.71 1.96
C GLY A 69 -5.74 9.14 1.34
N ARG A 70 -5.98 9.56 0.11
CA ARG A 70 -7.07 9.03 -0.70
C ARG A 70 -6.70 7.66 -1.27
N THR A 71 -7.71 6.88 -1.65
CA THR A 71 -7.56 5.50 -2.10
C THR A 71 -6.52 5.33 -3.21
N GLU A 72 -6.45 6.26 -4.15
CA GLU A 72 -5.50 6.25 -5.28
C GLU A 72 -4.03 6.30 -4.85
N LEU A 73 -3.71 6.94 -3.72
CA LEU A 73 -2.36 6.96 -3.15
C LEU A 73 -2.08 5.71 -2.30
N LEU A 74 -3.13 5.09 -1.75
CA LEU A 74 -3.02 3.86 -0.98
C LEU A 74 -2.77 2.62 -1.84
N ILE A 75 -3.24 2.60 -3.09
CA ILE A 75 -3.01 1.51 -4.04
C ILE A 75 -1.51 1.25 -4.27
N PRO A 76 -0.69 2.23 -4.71
CA PRO A 76 0.75 2.04 -4.84
C PRO A 76 1.43 1.83 -3.48
N LEU A 77 0.97 2.51 -2.41
CA LEU A 77 1.53 2.32 -1.07
C LEU A 77 1.36 0.88 -0.56
N ALA A 78 0.21 0.24 -0.81
CA ALA A 78 -0.09 -1.13 -0.39
C ALA A 78 0.91 -2.15 -0.94
N GLN A 79 1.49 -1.89 -2.12
CA GLN A 79 2.51 -2.73 -2.73
C GLN A 79 3.94 -2.25 -2.44
N HIS A 80 4.09 -1.17 -1.68
CA HIS A 80 5.38 -0.57 -1.42
C HIS A 80 6.24 -1.47 -0.50
N PRO A 81 7.53 -1.69 -0.80
CA PRO A 81 8.40 -2.55 -0.01
C PRO A 81 8.69 -1.99 1.39
N ALA A 82 8.67 -0.66 1.56
CA ALA A 82 8.94 -0.01 2.85
C ALA A 82 7.81 -0.18 3.91
N LEU A 83 6.65 -0.75 3.54
CA LEU A 83 5.58 -1.00 4.51
C LEU A 83 6.00 -1.99 5.59
N GLN A 84 5.74 -1.62 6.84
CA GLN A 84 5.91 -2.46 8.02
C GLN A 84 4.64 -3.27 8.30
N GLU A 85 4.78 -4.33 9.08
CA GLU A 85 3.67 -5.24 9.41
C GLU A 85 2.41 -4.53 9.95
N PRO A 86 2.49 -3.58 10.91
CA PRO A 86 1.29 -2.88 11.38
C PRO A 86 0.60 -2.07 10.28
N GLU A 87 1.37 -1.52 9.34
CA GLU A 87 0.86 -0.74 8.21
C GLU A 87 0.15 -1.67 7.20
N VAL A 88 0.73 -2.85 6.94
CA VAL A 88 0.10 -3.90 6.10
C VAL A 88 -1.23 -4.36 6.72
N LEU A 89 -1.25 -4.65 8.03
CA LEU A 89 -2.45 -5.07 8.75
C LEU A 89 -3.53 -3.98 8.80
N SER A 90 -3.13 -2.71 8.83
CA SER A 90 -4.06 -1.58 8.74
C SER A 90 -4.68 -1.51 7.34
N LEU A 91 -3.87 -1.58 6.29
CA LEU A 91 -4.36 -1.50 4.90
C LEU A 91 -5.16 -2.74 4.48
N ALA A 92 -4.89 -3.91 5.06
CA ALA A 92 -5.66 -5.12 4.84
C ALA A 92 -7.10 -5.04 5.35
N ARG A 93 -7.42 -4.07 6.22
CA ARG A 93 -8.77 -3.81 6.75
C ARG A 93 -9.36 -2.51 6.22
N HIS A 94 -8.74 -1.92 5.20
CA HIS A 94 -9.19 -0.66 4.63
C HIS A 94 -10.58 -0.81 3.99
N ALA A 95 -11.41 0.24 4.06
CA ALA A 95 -12.78 0.20 3.56
C ALA A 95 -12.85 -0.10 2.05
N ALA A 96 -11.93 0.48 1.27
CA ALA A 96 -11.83 0.21 -0.16
C ALA A 96 -11.25 -1.19 -0.45
N TRP A 97 -12.05 -2.06 -1.07
CA TRP A 97 -11.66 -3.42 -1.44
C TRP A 97 -10.41 -3.46 -2.31
N LEU A 98 -10.23 -2.45 -3.19
CA LEU A 98 -9.08 -2.40 -4.09
C LEU A 98 -7.76 -2.28 -3.32
N VAL A 99 -7.73 -1.58 -2.18
CA VAL A 99 -6.55 -1.50 -1.30
C VAL A 99 -6.28 -2.85 -0.66
N ARG A 100 -7.32 -3.54 -0.15
CA ARG A 100 -7.20 -4.89 0.42
C ARG A 100 -6.71 -5.91 -0.61
N ALA A 101 -7.21 -5.84 -1.85
CA ALA A 101 -6.76 -6.69 -2.95
C ALA A 101 -5.28 -6.46 -3.30
N ARG A 102 -4.82 -5.19 -3.22
CA ARG A 102 -3.38 -4.89 -3.35
C ARG A 102 -2.57 -5.48 -2.21
N ILE A 103 -3.06 -5.47 -0.97
CA ILE A 103 -2.38 -6.19 0.13
C ILE A 103 -2.35 -7.69 -0.13
N ALA A 104 -3.47 -8.30 -0.53
CA ALA A 104 -3.59 -9.73 -0.84
C ALA A 104 -2.57 -10.21 -1.90
N ALA A 105 -2.18 -9.34 -2.83
CA ALA A 105 -1.20 -9.64 -3.87
C ALA A 105 0.27 -9.48 -3.42
N ARG A 106 0.58 -9.08 -2.18
CA ARG A 106 1.97 -8.92 -1.72
C ARG A 106 2.70 -10.26 -1.59
N PRO A 107 3.98 -10.37 -1.97
CA PRO A 107 4.78 -11.54 -1.64
C PRO A 107 4.97 -11.59 -0.11
N HIS A 108 4.73 -12.75 0.51
CA HIS A 108 4.87 -12.98 1.96
C HIS A 108 3.86 -12.24 2.86
N LEU A 109 2.64 -12.78 2.93
CA LEU A 109 1.68 -12.41 3.97
C LEU A 109 1.69 -13.44 5.11
N PRO A 110 1.47 -13.03 6.36
CA PRO A 110 1.21 -13.97 7.45
C PRO A 110 0.06 -14.93 7.08
N PRO A 111 0.14 -16.23 7.42
CA PRO A 111 -0.89 -17.21 7.08
C PRO A 111 -2.30 -16.81 7.55
N ASP A 112 -2.43 -16.27 8.76
CA ASP A 112 -3.72 -15.85 9.31
C ASP A 112 -4.33 -14.68 8.54
N LEU A 113 -3.48 -13.72 8.13
CA LEU A 113 -3.91 -12.60 7.28
C LEU A 113 -4.34 -13.09 5.90
N LEU A 114 -3.62 -14.05 5.33
CA LEU A 114 -3.95 -14.65 4.05
C LEU A 114 -5.28 -15.40 4.11
N ALA A 115 -5.54 -16.15 5.19
CA ALA A 115 -6.81 -16.82 5.43
C ALA A 115 -7.96 -15.82 5.60
N ALA A 116 -7.74 -14.72 6.34
CA ALA A 116 -8.73 -13.66 6.49
C ALA A 116 -9.08 -13.00 5.14
N LEU A 117 -8.08 -12.71 4.29
CA LEU A 117 -8.29 -12.14 2.96
C LEU A 117 -8.93 -13.15 1.98
N ALA A 118 -8.72 -14.45 2.17
CA ALA A 118 -9.40 -15.49 1.41
C ALA A 118 -10.89 -15.60 1.76
N ALA A 119 -11.30 -15.10 2.92
CA ALA A 119 -12.69 -14.99 3.37
C ALA A 119 -13.25 -13.57 3.24
N ASP A 120 -12.53 -12.65 2.57
CA ASP A 120 -12.95 -11.25 2.42
C ASP A 120 -14.34 -11.17 1.75
N PRO A 121 -15.23 -10.26 2.17
CA PRO A 121 -16.55 -10.13 1.55
C PRO A 121 -16.49 -9.80 0.05
N ASP A 122 -15.45 -9.10 -0.40
CA ASP A 122 -15.29 -8.71 -1.79
C ASP A 122 -14.60 -9.80 -2.61
N TYR A 123 -15.23 -10.22 -3.72
CA TYR A 123 -14.69 -11.29 -4.55
C TYR A 123 -13.39 -10.90 -5.25
N GLY A 124 -13.13 -9.61 -5.48
CA GLY A 124 -11.89 -9.12 -6.09
C GLY A 124 -10.69 -9.30 -5.16
N VAL A 125 -10.90 -9.20 -3.84
CA VAL A 125 -9.86 -9.52 -2.84
C VAL A 125 -9.59 -11.03 -2.82
N ARG A 126 -10.64 -11.85 -2.77
CA ARG A 126 -10.51 -13.32 -2.81
C ARG A 126 -9.87 -13.80 -4.11
N LEU A 127 -10.19 -13.17 -5.24
CA LEU A 127 -9.56 -13.42 -6.54
C LEU A 127 -8.06 -13.12 -6.50
N ALA A 128 -7.66 -12.00 -5.89
CA ALA A 128 -6.24 -11.66 -5.73
C ALA A 128 -5.50 -12.71 -4.87
N VAL A 129 -6.16 -13.29 -3.86
CA VAL A 129 -5.61 -14.42 -3.09
C VAL A 129 -5.49 -15.67 -3.97
N ALA A 130 -6.54 -16.02 -4.72
CA ALA A 130 -6.55 -17.20 -5.60
C ALA A 130 -5.50 -17.15 -6.71
N SER A 131 -5.13 -15.95 -7.19
CA SER A 131 -4.10 -15.75 -8.21
C SER A 131 -2.66 -15.88 -7.69
N ARG A 132 -2.46 -16.15 -6.40
CA ARG A 132 -1.11 -16.26 -5.84
C ARG A 132 -0.43 -17.52 -6.33
N PRO A 133 0.89 -17.52 -6.60
CA PRO A 133 1.59 -18.71 -7.07
C PRO A 133 1.57 -19.88 -6.07
N SER A 134 1.45 -19.58 -4.77
CA SER A 134 1.37 -20.57 -3.72
C SER A 134 0.39 -20.13 -2.62
N LEU A 135 -0.37 -21.11 -2.13
CA LEU A 135 -1.34 -20.96 -1.04
C LEU A 135 -1.25 -22.17 -0.10
N PRO A 136 -1.55 -21.99 1.20
CA PRO A 136 -1.84 -23.10 2.10
C PRO A 136 -3.00 -23.95 1.57
N ALA A 137 -2.93 -25.28 1.74
CA ALA A 137 -3.91 -26.22 1.18
C ALA A 137 -5.36 -25.91 1.63
N GLY A 138 -5.56 -25.53 2.89
CA GLY A 138 -6.89 -25.15 3.40
C GLY A 138 -7.45 -23.89 2.73
N VAL A 139 -6.60 -22.90 2.46
CA VAL A 139 -6.99 -21.67 1.74
C VAL A 139 -7.32 -21.97 0.29
N ALA A 140 -6.52 -22.82 -0.37
CA ALA A 140 -6.80 -23.24 -1.75
C ALA A 140 -8.11 -24.05 -1.85
N ALA A 141 -8.39 -24.94 -0.89
CA ALA A 141 -9.65 -25.68 -0.84
C ALA A 141 -10.85 -24.76 -0.66
N LEU A 142 -10.77 -23.80 0.27
CA LEU A 142 -11.80 -22.79 0.48
C LEU A 142 -12.12 -22.03 -0.82
N LEU A 143 -11.10 -21.58 -1.55
CA LEU A 143 -11.27 -20.79 -2.77
C LEU A 143 -11.78 -21.60 -3.98
N ARG A 144 -11.57 -22.92 -4.01
CA ARG A 144 -12.19 -23.81 -5.02
C ARG A 144 -13.70 -23.96 -4.80
N GLU A 145 -14.17 -23.77 -3.58
CA GLU A 145 -15.59 -23.77 -3.21
C GLU A 145 -16.19 -22.36 -3.11
N ASP A 146 -15.44 -21.32 -3.53
CA ASP A 146 -15.87 -19.92 -3.44
C ASP A 146 -17.22 -19.67 -4.11
N THR A 147 -18.01 -18.73 -3.59
CA THR A 147 -19.30 -18.36 -4.19
C THR A 147 -19.15 -17.77 -5.59
N SER A 148 -18.04 -17.07 -5.86
CA SER A 148 -17.73 -16.48 -7.16
C SER A 148 -17.11 -17.50 -8.11
N ARG A 149 -17.74 -17.69 -9.28
CA ARG A 149 -17.22 -18.56 -10.34
C ARG A 149 -15.80 -18.20 -10.79
N PHE A 150 -15.47 -16.90 -10.79
CA PHE A 150 -14.17 -16.41 -11.22
C PHE A 150 -13.07 -16.83 -10.23
N VAL A 151 -13.37 -16.75 -8.93
CA VAL A 151 -12.44 -17.19 -7.88
C VAL A 151 -12.22 -18.69 -7.98
N ARG A 152 -13.29 -19.49 -8.11
CA ARG A 152 -13.17 -20.95 -8.28
C ARG A 152 -12.32 -21.32 -9.49
N GLN A 153 -12.58 -20.70 -10.64
CA GLN A 153 -11.82 -20.97 -11.87
C GLN A 153 -10.33 -20.68 -11.71
N VAL A 154 -9.99 -19.53 -11.13
CA VAL A 154 -8.59 -19.15 -10.90
C VAL A 154 -7.94 -20.06 -9.86
N ALA A 155 -8.65 -20.41 -8.78
CA ALA A 155 -8.16 -21.33 -7.76
C ALA A 155 -7.87 -22.72 -8.35
N GLU A 156 -8.74 -23.26 -9.20
CA GLU A 156 -8.52 -24.55 -9.85
C GLU A 156 -7.34 -24.52 -10.82
N GLN A 157 -7.19 -23.42 -11.57
CA GLN A 157 -6.08 -23.25 -12.52
C GLN A 157 -4.72 -23.11 -11.81
N THR A 158 -4.69 -22.39 -10.68
CA THR A 158 -3.44 -22.05 -9.98
C THR A 158 -3.08 -23.08 -8.91
N HIS A 159 -4.09 -23.74 -8.33
CA HIS A 159 -3.98 -24.69 -7.23
C HIS A 159 -4.93 -25.89 -7.42
N PRO A 160 -4.70 -26.74 -8.45
CA PRO A 160 -5.54 -27.90 -8.70
C PRO A 160 -5.53 -28.87 -7.52
N ALA A 161 -6.64 -29.59 -7.34
CA ALA A 161 -6.69 -30.68 -6.37
C ALA A 161 -5.61 -31.73 -6.70
N ARG A 162 -4.77 -32.05 -5.73
CA ARG A 162 -3.87 -33.21 -5.84
C ARG A 162 -4.68 -34.45 -5.50
N TYR A 163 -4.88 -35.33 -6.49
CA TYR A 163 -5.52 -36.63 -6.36
C TYR A 163 -4.58 -37.67 -5.74
#